data_AF-A0A1I7SV43-F1
#
_entry.id   AF-A0A1I7SV43-F1
#
_cell.length_a   1.000
_cell.length_b   1.000
_cell.length_c   1.000
_cell.angle_alpha   90.00
_cell.angle_beta   90.00
_cell.angle_gamma   90.00
#
_symmetry.space_group_name_H-M   'P 1'
#
loop_
_entity.id
_entity.type
_entity.pdbx_description
1 polymer ?
#
loop_
_entity_poly.entity_id
_entity_poly.type
_entity_poly.pdbx_seq_one_letter_code
_entity_poly.pdbx_strand_id
1 'polypeptide(L)'
;MKSISSRIVIVGGGIAGVSCLDGLQDSPDLPQNAKLIFICGKSGYIKRVKDYEKTGIVMEKFDVTTEPVASFSKDYEDVQVIEDNVISWNHNRKILHLSSNQQVEYDILVIATGAKPKSLNSMKSERILTIRDTDTVRNLTEKLKSAERVAIIGDGGIGMELA
;
A
#
# COMPACT_ATOMS: atom_id res chain seq x y z
N MET A 1 -0.22 -20.38 31.26
CA MET A 1 -0.04 -19.08 30.56
C MET A 1 -1.13 -18.98 29.51
N LYS A 2 -1.92 -17.90 29.46
CA LYS A 2 -2.99 -17.75 28.45
C LYS A 2 -2.34 -17.63 27.06
N SER A 3 -2.63 -18.58 26.17
CA SER A 3 -2.40 -18.44 24.73
C SER A 3 -3.27 -17.28 24.26
N ILE A 4 -2.69 -16.09 24.08
CA ILE A 4 -3.40 -14.95 23.49
C ILE A 4 -3.32 -15.13 21.98
N SER A 5 -4.42 -15.58 21.37
CA SER A 5 -4.64 -15.41 19.94
C SER A 5 -4.71 -13.90 19.68
N SER A 6 -3.79 -13.38 18.88
CA SER A 6 -3.72 -11.97 18.54
C SER A 6 -4.19 -11.75 17.11
N ARG A 7 -5.13 -10.83 16.90
CA ARG A 7 -5.52 -10.36 15.57
C ARG A 7 -4.61 -9.23 15.15
N ILE A 8 -3.79 -9.48 14.13
CA ILE A 8 -2.88 -8.49 13.55
C ILE A 8 -3.50 -8.03 12.24
N VAL A 9 -3.88 -6.76 12.18
CA VAL A 9 -4.47 -6.14 10.99
C VAL A 9 -3.43 -5.23 10.34
N ILE A 10 -3.16 -5.47 9.06
CA ILE A 10 -2.24 -4.66 8.26
C ILE A 10 -3.07 -3.89 7.24
N VAL A 11 -2.95 -2.57 7.22
CA VAL A 11 -3.70 -1.69 6.32
C VAL A 11 -2.76 -1.04 5.32
N GLY A 12 -2.86 -1.45 4.04
CA GLY A 12 -2.16 -0.82 2.93
C GLY A 12 -1.54 -1.84 1.97
N GLY A 13 -2.02 -1.85 0.72
CA GLY A 13 -1.51 -2.70 -0.37
C GLY A 13 -0.18 -2.24 -0.99
N GLY A 14 0.57 -1.38 -0.32
CA GLY A 14 1.86 -0.89 -0.79
C GLY A 14 3.03 -1.73 -0.30
N ILE A 15 4.24 -1.37 -0.73
CA ILE A 15 5.49 -2.07 -0.39
C ILE A 15 5.60 -2.35 1.11
N ALA A 16 5.40 -1.33 1.95
CA ALA A 16 5.53 -1.47 3.41
C ALA A 16 4.53 -2.49 4.00
N GLY A 17 3.30 -2.53 3.52
CA GLY A 17 2.28 -3.46 4.02
C GLY A 17 2.56 -4.89 3.57
N VAL A 18 2.93 -5.07 2.30
CA VAL A 18 3.26 -6.37 1.74
C VAL A 18 4.52 -6.94 2.38
N SER A 19 5.60 -6.16 2.47
CA SER A 19 6.84 -6.58 3.14
C SER A 19 6.64 -6.86 4.62
N CYS A 20 5.74 -6.13 5.30
CA CYS A 20 5.39 -6.44 6.69
C CYS A 20 4.66 -7.78 6.80
N LEU A 21 3.77 -8.10 5.88
CA LEU A 21 3.09 -9.39 5.86
C LEU A 21 4.09 -10.53 5.61
N ASP A 22 4.96 -10.38 4.61
CA ASP A 22 6.03 -11.33 4.30
C ASP A 22 6.93 -11.57 5.52
N GLY A 23 7.44 -10.49 6.13
CA GLY A 23 8.29 -10.60 7.32
C GLY A 23 7.59 -11.20 8.54
N LEU A 24 6.26 -11.02 8.68
CA LEU A 24 5.50 -11.66 9.77
C LEU A 24 5.30 -13.15 9.53
N GLN A 25 5.07 -13.57 8.29
CA GLN A 25 4.95 -14.98 7.90
C GLN A 25 6.27 -15.75 8.15
N ASP A 26 7.40 -15.10 7.86
CA ASP A 26 8.73 -15.69 8.07
C ASP A 26 9.22 -15.58 9.53
N SER A 27 8.50 -14.87 10.40
CA SER A 27 8.96 -14.58 11.76
C SER A 27 8.71 -15.78 12.70
N PRO A 28 9.74 -16.28 13.40
CA PRO A 28 9.56 -17.33 14.41
C PRO A 28 8.81 -16.84 15.66
N ASP A 29 8.70 -15.52 15.83
CA ASP A 29 8.04 -14.89 16.98
C ASP A 29 6.53 -14.68 16.74
N LEU A 30 6.03 -14.97 15.54
CA LEU A 30 4.60 -14.88 15.26
C LEU A 30 3.85 -15.89 16.14
N PRO A 31 2.88 -15.46 16.97
CA PRO A 31 2.13 -16.38 17.81
C PRO A 31 1.44 -17.45 16.95
N GLN A 32 1.55 -18.71 17.35
CA GLN A 32 1.03 -19.84 16.56
C GLN A 32 -0.49 -19.81 16.30
N ASN A 33 -1.23 -19.04 17.11
CA ASN A 33 -2.66 -18.81 16.96
C ASN A 33 -2.98 -17.36 16.52
N ALA A 34 -2.01 -16.63 15.97
CA ALA A 34 -2.23 -15.28 15.45
C ALA A 34 -3.12 -15.34 14.21
N LYS A 35 -4.10 -14.45 14.14
CA LYS A 35 -4.92 -14.27 12.94
C LYS A 35 -4.43 -13.05 12.19
N LEU A 36 -3.91 -13.26 10.98
CA LEU A 36 -3.45 -12.18 10.11
C LEU A 36 -4.58 -11.73 9.19
N ILE A 37 -4.82 -10.42 9.17
CA ILE A 37 -5.79 -9.79 8.28
C ILE A 37 -5.06 -8.69 7.50
N PHE A 38 -5.06 -8.81 6.19
CA PHE A 38 -4.45 -7.84 5.28
C PHE A 38 -5.53 -7.07 4.54
N ILE A 39 -5.60 -5.76 4.75
CA ILE A 39 -6.58 -4.88 4.10
C ILE A 39 -5.86 -4.03 3.05
N CYS A 40 -6.26 -4.18 1.80
CA CYS A 40 -5.78 -3.38 0.69
C CYS A 40 -6.94 -2.59 0.07
N GLY A 41 -6.62 -1.42 -0.49
CA GLY A 41 -7.63 -0.55 -1.09
C GLY A 41 -8.26 -1.17 -2.33
N LYS A 42 -9.37 -0.59 -2.81
CA LYS A 42 -10.15 -1.09 -3.95
C LYS A 42 -9.51 -0.92 -5.33
N SER A 43 -8.20 -0.68 -5.41
CA SER A 43 -7.49 -0.60 -6.70
C SER A 43 -7.37 -1.96 -7.38
N GLY A 44 -7.51 -3.07 -6.64
CA GLY A 44 -7.36 -4.43 -7.17
C GLY A 44 -5.90 -4.86 -7.37
N TYR A 45 -4.94 -4.02 -6.98
CA TYR A 45 -3.50 -4.28 -7.13
C TYR A 45 -2.72 -3.98 -5.86
N ILE A 46 -1.67 -4.77 -5.62
CA ILE A 46 -0.66 -4.55 -4.58
C ILE A 46 0.70 -4.24 -5.20
N LYS A 47 1.60 -3.66 -4.41
CA LYS A 47 3.01 -3.46 -4.76
C LYS A 47 3.90 -4.35 -3.89
N ARG A 48 4.65 -5.24 -4.52
CA ARG A 48 5.56 -6.18 -3.85
C ARG A 48 7.00 -5.96 -4.31
N VAL A 49 7.95 -6.25 -3.43
CA VAL A 49 9.38 -6.27 -3.76
C VAL A 49 9.73 -7.66 -4.27
N LYS A 50 10.47 -7.73 -5.38
CA LYS A 50 10.98 -8.97 -5.97
C LYS A 50 12.48 -8.87 -6.26
N ASP A 51 13.10 -10.02 -6.45
CA ASP A 51 14.51 -10.14 -6.86
C ASP A 51 15.46 -9.34 -5.94
N TYR A 52 15.19 -9.42 -4.63
CA TYR A 52 16.00 -8.74 -3.62
C TYR A 52 17.36 -9.42 -3.47
N GLU A 53 18.42 -8.65 -3.73
CA GLU A 53 19.81 -9.06 -3.63
C GLU A 53 20.58 -8.04 -2.80
N LYS A 54 21.34 -8.52 -1.81
CA LYS A 54 22.26 -7.70 -1.03
C LYS A 54 23.70 -7.95 -1.47
N THR A 55 24.31 -6.97 -2.14
CA THR A 55 25.69 -7.05 -2.65
C THR A 55 26.62 -6.23 -1.75
N GLY A 56 27.10 -6.83 -0.66
CA GLY A 56 27.97 -6.17 0.30
C GLY A 56 27.21 -5.55 1.48
N ILE A 57 27.81 -4.57 2.17
CA ILE A 57 27.28 -4.06 3.45
C ILE A 57 26.08 -3.12 3.23
N VAL A 58 26.16 -2.25 2.20
CA VAL A 58 25.20 -1.15 1.99
C VAL A 58 24.48 -1.19 0.64
N MET A 59 24.92 -2.02 -0.31
CA MET A 59 24.24 -2.09 -1.61
C MET A 59 23.18 -3.19 -1.60
N GLU A 60 21.97 -2.77 -1.94
CA GLU A 60 20.80 -3.63 -2.10
C GLU A 60 20.20 -3.32 -3.47
N LYS A 61 19.83 -4.37 -4.20
CA LYS A 61 19.15 -4.30 -5.48
C LYS A 61 17.84 -5.05 -5.33
N PHE A 62 16.77 -4.47 -5.86
CA PHE A 62 15.46 -5.10 -5.88
C PHE A 62 14.59 -4.45 -6.94
N ASP A 63 13.58 -5.19 -7.38
CA ASP A 63 12.54 -4.69 -8.28
C ASP A 63 11.23 -4.51 -7.52
N VAL A 64 10.38 -3.62 -8.03
CA VAL A 64 9.03 -3.39 -7.50
C VAL A 64 8.00 -3.78 -8.55
N THR A 65 7.21 -4.81 -8.26
CA THR A 65 6.15 -5.30 -9.15
C THR A 65 4.78 -4.85 -8.68
N THR A 66 3.86 -4.72 -9.64
CA THR A 66 2.43 -4.51 -9.37
C THR A 66 1.69 -5.79 -9.72
N GLU A 67 0.94 -6.33 -8.77
CA GLU A 67 0.32 -7.66 -8.90
C GLU A 67 -1.17 -7.60 -8.52
N PRO A 68 -2.05 -8.36 -9.21
CA PRO A 68 -3.46 -8.43 -8.83
C PRO A 68 -3.62 -9.02 -7.43
N VAL A 69 -4.52 -8.45 -6.63
CA VAL A 69 -4.81 -8.95 -5.27
C VAL A 69 -5.25 -10.42 -5.29
N ALA A 70 -6.02 -10.83 -6.30
CA ALA A 70 -6.46 -12.22 -6.46
C ALA A 70 -5.33 -13.24 -6.70
N SER A 71 -4.20 -12.80 -7.26
CA SER A 71 -3.00 -13.64 -7.38
C SER A 71 -2.25 -13.66 -6.06
N PHE A 72 -2.03 -12.48 -5.47
CA PHE A 72 -1.37 -12.32 -4.18
C PHE A 72 -2.05 -13.12 -3.05
N SER A 73 -3.38 -13.14 -2.99
CA SER A 73 -4.12 -13.86 -1.96
C SER A 73 -3.93 -15.38 -2.02
N LYS A 74 -3.52 -15.92 -3.17
CA LYS A 74 -3.24 -17.37 -3.32
C LYS A 74 -1.90 -17.76 -2.73
N ASP A 75 -1.00 -16.81 -2.55
CA ASP A 75 0.32 -17.06 -1.95
C ASP A 75 0.23 -17.27 -0.42
N TYR A 76 -0.92 -16.98 0.19
CA TYR A 76 -1.12 -17.09 1.64
C TYR A 76 -2.39 -17.90 1.96
N GLU A 77 -2.21 -19.11 2.48
CA GLU A 77 -3.33 -19.96 2.92
C GLU A 77 -3.97 -19.45 4.22
N ASP A 78 -3.16 -18.89 5.13
CA ASP A 78 -3.57 -18.53 6.50
C ASP A 78 -3.81 -17.02 6.71
N VAL A 79 -3.90 -16.22 5.63
CA VAL A 79 -4.11 -14.77 5.70
C VAL A 79 -5.48 -14.40 5.15
N GLN A 80 -6.27 -13.67 5.95
CA GLN A 80 -7.51 -13.08 5.47
C GLN A 80 -7.21 -11.79 4.69
N VAL A 81 -7.28 -11.85 3.36
CA VAL A 81 -7.14 -10.67 2.49
C VAL A 81 -8.50 -10.01 2.26
N ILE A 82 -8.57 -8.69 2.45
CA ILE A 82 -9.78 -7.87 2.27
C ILE A 82 -9.47 -6.74 1.29
N GLU A 83 -10.20 -6.68 0.19
CA GLU A 83 -10.19 -5.55 -0.75
C GLU A 83 -11.24 -4.51 -0.37
N ASP A 84 -10.88 -3.61 0.55
CA ASP A 84 -11.74 -2.50 0.95
C ASP A 84 -10.93 -1.31 1.48
N ASN A 85 -11.54 -0.13 1.42
CA ASN A 85 -10.96 1.08 1.99
C ASN A 85 -11.34 1.18 3.47
N VAL A 86 -10.36 1.36 4.34
CA VAL A 86 -10.57 1.79 5.73
C VAL A 86 -10.92 3.28 5.72
N ILE A 87 -12.10 3.64 6.23
CA ILE A 87 -12.61 5.02 6.20
C ILE A 87 -12.49 5.73 7.56
N SER A 88 -12.48 4.97 8.64
CA SER A 88 -12.26 5.50 9.99
C SER A 88 -11.82 4.39 10.94
N TRP A 89 -11.37 4.79 12.14
CA TRP A 89 -11.00 3.89 13.21
C TRP A 89 -11.59 4.33 14.55
N ASN A 90 -11.79 3.37 15.44
CA ASN A 90 -12.07 3.63 16.84
C ASN A 90 -10.98 2.95 17.67
N HIS A 91 -9.94 3.70 18.04
CA HIS A 91 -8.80 3.17 18.78
C HIS A 91 -9.18 2.68 20.19
N ASN A 92 -10.17 3.30 20.84
CA ASN A 92 -10.65 2.88 22.16
C ASN A 92 -11.29 1.50 22.10
N ARG A 93 -12.04 1.21 21.03
CA ARG A 93 -12.69 -0.09 20.82
C ARG A 93 -11.83 -1.06 20.00
N LYS A 94 -10.69 -0.60 19.47
CA LYS A 94 -9.84 -1.30 18.50
C LYS A 94 -10.61 -1.84 17.28
N ILE A 95 -11.40 -0.99 16.64
CA ILE A 95 -12.20 -1.34 15.46
C ILE A 95 -11.85 -0.44 14.29
N LEU A 96 -11.67 -1.02 13.11
CA LEU A 96 -11.65 -0.33 11.83
C LEU A 96 -13.03 -0.37 11.18
N HIS A 97 -13.42 0.74 10.57
CA HIS A 97 -14.63 0.84 9.77
C HIS A 97 -14.25 0.86 8.30
N LEU A 98 -14.83 -0.04 7.52
CA LEU A 98 -14.59 -0.17 6.10
C LEU A 98 -15.66 0.56 5.28
N SER A 99 -15.35 0.89 4.03
CA SER A 99 -16.29 1.58 3.14
C SER A 99 -17.50 0.73 2.77
N SER A 100 -17.43 -0.60 2.91
CA SER A 100 -18.57 -1.53 2.80
C SER A 100 -19.50 -1.54 4.03
N ASN A 101 -19.28 -0.68 5.03
CA ASN A 101 -19.90 -0.71 6.36
C ASN A 101 -19.54 -1.94 7.21
N GLN A 102 -18.62 -2.79 6.76
CA GLN A 102 -18.04 -3.84 7.59
C GLN A 102 -17.12 -3.26 8.67
N GLN A 103 -17.00 -4.00 9.77
CA GLN A 103 -16.11 -3.68 10.88
C GLN A 103 -15.05 -4.78 11.04
N VAL A 104 -13.81 -4.37 11.26
CA VAL A 104 -12.69 -5.28 11.53
C VAL A 104 -12.07 -4.90 12.85
N GLU A 105 -12.17 -5.76 13.85
CA GLU A 105 -11.47 -5.53 15.12
C GLU A 105 -10.07 -6.12 15.12
N TYR A 106 -9.18 -5.48 15.88
CA TYR A 106 -7.76 -5.78 15.91
C TYR A 106 -7.23 -5.80 17.35
N ASP A 107 -6.13 -6.52 17.56
CA ASP A 107 -5.33 -6.43 18.78
C ASP A 107 -4.09 -5.57 18.52
N ILE A 108 -3.48 -5.78 17.34
CA ILE A 108 -2.37 -5.03 16.79
C ILE A 108 -2.79 -4.48 15.41
N LEU A 109 -2.52 -3.20 15.18
CA LEU A 109 -2.80 -2.52 13.91
C LEU A 109 -1.51 -1.99 13.31
N VAL A 110 -1.20 -2.41 12.08
CA VAL A 110 -0.10 -1.90 11.27
C VAL A 110 -0.67 -0.95 10.22
N ILE A 111 -0.25 0.32 10.28
CA ILE A 111 -0.66 1.35 9.32
C ILE A 111 0.42 1.49 8.26
N ALA A 112 0.14 1.00 7.06
CA ALA A 112 1.03 1.01 5.90
C ALA A 112 0.35 1.69 4.69
N THR A 113 -0.49 2.70 4.93
CA THR A 113 -1.32 3.37 3.91
C THR A 113 -0.54 4.27 2.95
N GLY A 114 0.76 4.45 3.16
CA GLY A 114 1.62 5.31 2.35
C GLY A 114 1.23 6.79 2.41
N ALA A 115 1.56 7.53 1.36
CA ALA A 115 1.33 8.97 1.26
C ALA A 115 0.45 9.35 0.06
N LYS A 116 -0.12 10.55 0.11
CA LYS A 116 -0.89 11.18 -0.97
C LYS A 116 -0.21 12.49 -1.40
N PRO A 117 -0.14 12.82 -2.70
CA PRO A 117 0.38 14.10 -3.17
C PRO A 117 -0.37 15.28 -2.55
N LYS A 118 0.34 16.37 -2.26
CA LYS A 118 -0.28 17.63 -1.84
C LYS A 118 -1.14 18.16 -2.99
N SER A 119 -2.41 18.44 -2.72
CA SER A 119 -3.31 19.01 -3.73
C SER A 119 -3.14 20.53 -3.79
N LEU A 120 -3.06 21.08 -4.99
CA LEU A 120 -3.17 22.52 -5.25
C LEU A 120 -4.66 22.90 -5.15
N ASN A 121 -5.17 22.96 -3.91
CA ASN A 121 -6.59 23.11 -3.59
C ASN A 121 -7.27 24.35 -4.23
N SER A 122 -6.49 25.34 -4.66
CA SER A 122 -6.99 26.57 -5.30
C SER A 122 -7.33 26.43 -6.78
N MET A 123 -6.94 25.35 -7.44
CA MET A 123 -7.14 25.17 -8.88
C MET A 123 -7.67 23.76 -9.18
N LYS A 124 -8.98 23.64 -9.35
CA LYS A 124 -9.57 22.43 -9.94
C LYS A 124 -9.54 22.57 -11.46
N SER A 125 -8.55 21.93 -12.08
CA SER A 125 -8.46 21.83 -13.53
C SER A 125 -8.02 20.43 -13.89
N GLU A 126 -8.63 19.84 -14.92
CA GLU A 126 -8.20 18.55 -15.45
C GLU A 126 -6.75 18.59 -15.97
N ARG A 127 -6.21 19.77 -16.25
CA ARG A 127 -4.82 19.94 -16.69
C ARG A 127 -3.82 19.82 -15.53
N ILE A 128 -4.28 19.85 -14.28
CA ILE A 128 -3.43 19.67 -13.10
C ILE A 128 -3.42 18.19 -12.75
N LEU A 129 -2.24 17.59 -12.89
CA LEU A 129 -1.99 16.18 -12.61
C LEU A 129 -1.00 16.07 -11.46
N THR A 130 -1.13 15.00 -10.67
CA THR A 130 -0.17 14.62 -9.64
C THR A 130 0.29 13.20 -9.93
N ILE A 131 1.58 12.91 -9.75
CA ILE A 131 2.12 11.55 -9.89
C ILE A 131 2.30 10.91 -8.52
N ARG A 132 1.85 9.67 -8.39
CA ARG A 132 2.02 8.84 -7.18
C ARG A 132 2.14 7.35 -7.48
N ASP A 133 1.36 6.88 -8.43
CA ASP A 133 1.17 5.46 -8.74
C ASP A 133 1.01 5.22 -10.25
N THR A 134 0.86 3.95 -10.62
CA THR A 134 0.77 3.49 -12.00
C THR A 134 -0.40 4.13 -12.75
N ASP A 135 -1.51 4.40 -12.08
CA ASP A 135 -2.70 5.00 -12.71
C ASP A 135 -2.48 6.48 -12.97
N THR A 136 -1.88 7.21 -12.03
CA THR A 136 -1.50 8.61 -12.26
C THR A 136 -0.48 8.77 -13.39
N VAL A 137 0.48 7.85 -13.52
CA VAL A 137 1.43 7.83 -14.65
C VAL A 137 0.71 7.57 -15.97
N ARG A 138 -0.20 6.59 -16.02
CA ARG A 138 -1.00 6.32 -17.23
C ARG A 138 -1.80 7.56 -17.66
N ASN A 139 -2.44 8.24 -16.71
CA ASN A 139 -3.18 9.47 -16.99
C ASN A 139 -2.27 10.60 -17.52
N LEU A 140 -1.07 10.76 -16.94
CA LEU A 140 -0.07 11.68 -17.47
C LEU A 140 0.30 11.33 -18.92
N THR A 141 0.66 10.08 -19.20
CA THR A 141 1.05 9.61 -20.53
C THR A 141 -0.02 9.90 -21.57
N GLU A 142 -1.29 9.65 -21.25
CA GLU A 142 -2.40 9.97 -22.18
C GLU A 142 -2.52 11.47 -22.45
N LYS A 143 -2.36 12.32 -21.44
CA LYS A 143 -2.45 13.77 -21.63
C LYS A 143 -1.26 14.35 -22.39
N LEU A 144 -0.07 13.78 -22.21
CA LEU A 144 1.14 14.18 -22.92
C LEU A 144 1.03 13.99 -24.44
N LYS A 145 0.23 13.02 -24.93
CA LYS A 145 0.04 12.78 -26.37
C LYS A 145 -0.45 14.01 -27.15
N SER A 146 -1.15 14.93 -26.50
CA SER A 146 -1.72 16.14 -27.11
C SER A 146 -1.16 17.44 -26.51
N ALA A 147 -0.21 17.34 -25.57
CA ALA A 147 0.30 18.50 -24.86
C ALA A 147 1.45 19.15 -25.63
N GLU A 148 1.30 20.42 -26.01
CA GLU A 148 2.38 21.22 -26.60
C GLU A 148 3.25 21.91 -25.55
N ARG A 149 2.67 22.18 -24.37
CA ARG A 149 3.31 22.93 -23.29
C ARG A 149 3.02 22.26 -21.96
N VAL A 150 4.09 21.94 -21.24
CA VAL A 150 4.04 21.28 -19.93
C VAL A 150 4.75 22.18 -18.92
N ALA A 151 4.17 22.32 -17.75
CA ALA A 151 4.78 22.99 -16.61
C ALA A 151 4.87 22.00 -15.44
N ILE A 152 6.05 21.85 -14.87
CA ILE A 152 6.31 20.99 -13.71
C ILE A 152 6.34 21.88 -12.46
N ILE A 153 5.55 21.54 -11.46
CA ILE A 153 5.47 22.29 -10.20
C ILE A 153 6.11 21.44 -9.09
N GLY A 154 7.32 21.83 -8.68
CA GLY A 154 8.13 21.17 -7.67
C GLY A 154 9.50 20.75 -8.21
N ASP A 155 10.55 21.03 -7.46
CA ASP A 155 11.96 20.82 -7.79
C ASP A 155 12.59 19.63 -7.03
N GLY A 156 11.76 18.77 -6.43
CA GLY A 156 12.22 17.53 -5.79
C GLY A 156 12.57 16.44 -6.82
N GLY A 157 13.08 15.30 -6.34
CA GLY A 157 13.54 14.18 -7.20
C GLY A 157 12.54 13.77 -8.29
N ILE A 158 11.25 13.60 -7.94
CA ILE A 158 10.20 13.29 -8.92
C ILE A 158 10.08 14.39 -9.99
N GLY A 159 10.12 15.66 -9.61
CA GLY A 159 10.01 16.78 -10.56
C GLY A 159 11.21 16.87 -11.49
N MET A 160 12.42 16.61 -10.97
CA MET A 160 13.66 16.61 -11.74
C MET A 160 13.77 15.42 -12.69
N GLU A 161 13.26 14.24 -12.32
CA GLU A 161 13.20 13.07 -13.21
C GLU A 161 12.19 13.24 -14.35
N LEU A 162 11.16 14.06 -14.17
CA LEU A 162 10.14 14.34 -15.18
C LEU A 162 10.49 15.47 -16.15
N ALA A 163 11.42 16.35 -15.77
CA ALA A 163 11.81 17.54 -16.53
C ALA A 163 12.79 17.20 -17.65
#